data_AF-A0A1F9ZAR5-F1
#
_entry.id   AF-A0A1F9ZAR5-F1
#
_cell.length_a   1.000
_cell.length_b   1.000
_cell.length_c   1.000
_cell.angle_alpha   90.00
_cell.angle_beta   90.00
_cell.angle_gamma   90.00
#
_symmetry.space_group_name_H-M   'P 1'
#
loop_
_entity.id
_entity.type
_entity.pdbx_description
1 polymer ?
#
loop_
_entity_poly.entity_id
_entity_poly.type
_entity_poly.pdbx_seq_one_letter_code
_entity_poly.pdbx_strand_id
1 'polypeptide(L)'
;MLVMWKANFSGSKEQLEKVKRKLQEIGKKTGEKVDGPYYAQDADLLWLFWTRDGNIGLSGRDFLPWAAENDIPIEPVSWEIGITEKEFWG
;
A
#
# COMPACT_ATOMS: atom_id res chain seq x y z
N MET A 1 8.04 11.73 -0.17
CA MET A 1 7.74 11.01 -1.42
C MET A 1 6.40 10.30 -1.29
N LEU A 2 5.58 10.35 -2.34
CA LEU A 2 4.35 9.57 -2.41
C LEU A 2 4.64 8.28 -3.17
N VAL A 3 4.15 7.15 -2.69
CA VAL A 3 4.14 5.91 -3.46
C VAL A 3 2.71 5.41 -3.55
N MET A 4 2.31 5.10 -4.77
CA MET A 4 1.03 4.54 -5.13
C MET A 4 1.24 3.05 -5.33
N TRP A 5 0.55 2.22 -4.56
CA TRP A 5 0.63 0.77 -4.68
C TRP A 5 -0.73 0.21 -5.06
N LYS A 6 -0.77 -0.57 -6.13
CA LYS A 6 -1.98 -1.20 -6.64
C LYS A 6 -1.96 -2.69 -6.34
N ALA A 7 -3.12 -3.22 -6.00
CA ALA A 7 -3.29 -4.65 -5.73
C ALA A 7 -4.65 -5.15 -6.20
N ASN A 8 -4.70 -6.39 -6.66
CA ASN A 8 -5.94 -7.13 -6.84
C ASN A 8 -6.36 -7.71 -5.50
N PHE A 9 -7.67 -7.78 -5.26
CA PHE A 9 -8.25 -8.25 -4.01
C PHE A 9 -9.61 -8.90 -4.24
N SER A 10 -9.70 -10.19 -3.93
CA SER A 10 -10.92 -11.00 -4.08
C SER A 10 -11.54 -11.45 -2.75
N GLY A 11 -11.09 -10.86 -1.64
CA GLY A 11 -11.49 -11.24 -0.29
C GLY A 11 -12.79 -10.59 0.20
N SER A 12 -13.21 -10.98 1.41
CA SER A 12 -14.38 -10.40 2.07
C SER A 12 -14.12 -8.99 2.61
N LYS A 13 -15.19 -8.30 2.99
CA LYS A 13 -15.11 -7.00 3.65
C LYS A 13 -14.31 -7.07 4.96
N GLU A 14 -14.47 -8.14 5.73
CA GLU A 14 -13.73 -8.38 6.97
C GLU A 14 -12.23 -8.55 6.71
N GLN A 15 -11.86 -9.27 5.64
CA GLN A 15 -10.46 -9.41 5.22
C GLN A 15 -9.90 -8.06 4.76
N LEU A 16 -10.69 -7.27 4.03
CA LEU A 16 -10.28 -5.92 3.62
C LEU A 16 -9.99 -5.05 4.84
N GLU A 17 -10.86 -5.06 5.86
CA GLU A 17 -10.63 -4.32 7.11
C GLU A 17 -9.38 -4.78 7.87
N LYS A 18 -9.04 -6.08 7.85
CA LYS A 18 -7.77 -6.58 8.39
C LYS A 18 -6.57 -5.99 7.63
N VAL A 19 -6.63 -5.96 6.29
CA VAL A 19 -5.60 -5.35 5.45
C VAL A 19 -5.42 -3.87 5.81
N LYS A 20 -6.52 -3.09 5.92
CA LYS A 20 -6.43 -1.67 6.27
C LYS A 20 -5.72 -1.46 7.60
N ARG A 21 -6.13 -2.22 8.62
CA ARG A 21 -5.53 -2.15 9.97
C ARG A 21 -4.05 -2.50 9.93
N LYS A 22 -3.67 -3.56 9.22
CA LYS A 22 -2.28 -4.00 9.12
C LYS A 22 -1.39 -2.95 8.44
N LEU A 23 -1.83 -2.41 7.30
CA LEU A 23 -1.07 -1.39 6.59
C LEU A 23 -0.94 -0.10 7.40
N GLN A 24 -1.99 0.31 8.13
CA GLN A 24 -1.93 1.44 9.06
C GLN A 24 -0.99 1.19 10.24
N GLU A 25 -0.95 -0.04 10.78
CA GLU A 25 -0.02 -0.43 11.83
C GLU A 25 1.43 -0.35 11.35
N ILE A 26 1.70 -0.89 10.15
CA ILE A 26 3.03 -0.82 9.53
C ILE A 26 3.44 0.65 9.34
N GLY A 27 2.58 1.48 8.74
CA GLY A 27 2.86 2.90 8.55
C GLY A 27 3.16 3.63 9.86
N LYS A 28 2.37 3.38 10.92
CA LYS A 28 2.65 3.97 12.25
C LYS A 28 4.01 3.56 12.81
N LYS A 29 4.44 2.32 12.61
CA LYS A 29 5.75 1.83 13.08
C LYS A 29 6.91 2.46 12.31
N THR A 30 6.74 2.71 11.01
CA THR A 30 7.78 3.28 10.13
C THR A 30 7.75 4.83 10.11
N GLY A 31 6.77 5.45 10.77
CA GLY A 31 6.59 6.91 10.73
C GLY A 31 6.01 7.39 9.39
N GLU A 32 5.36 6.50 8.65
CA GLU A 32 4.75 6.75 7.35
C GLU A 32 3.23 6.89 7.49
N LYS A 33 2.62 7.68 6.61
CA LYS A 33 1.17 7.78 6.51
C LYS A 33 0.66 6.86 5.40
N VAL A 34 -0.37 6.08 5.69
CA VAL A 34 -1.04 5.22 4.70
C VAL A 34 -2.49 5.68 4.54
N ASP A 35 -2.88 6.03 3.32
CA ASP A 35 -4.26 6.35 2.95
C ASP A 35 -4.81 5.31 1.98
N GLY A 36 -6.12 5.03 2.06
CA GLY A 36 -6.82 4.05 1.22
C GLY A 36 -7.57 2.97 2.00
N PRO A 37 -8.02 1.90 1.32
CA PRO A 37 -7.88 1.69 -0.12
C PRO A 37 -8.85 2.56 -0.91
N TYR A 38 -8.39 3.04 -2.05
CA TYR A 38 -9.22 3.56 -3.13
C TYR A 38 -9.45 2.47 -4.17
N TYR A 39 -10.38 2.66 -5.10
CA TYR A 39 -10.60 1.75 -6.22
C TYR A 39 -9.90 2.29 -7.46
N ALA A 40 -9.06 1.47 -8.10
CA ALA A 40 -8.37 1.82 -9.35
C ALA A 40 -9.15 1.30 -10.57
N GLN A 41 -8.83 1.79 -11.76
CA GLN A 41 -9.44 1.28 -13.01
C GLN A 41 -8.75 0.02 -13.52
N ASP A 42 -7.46 -0.13 -13.24
CA ASP A 42 -6.57 -1.19 -13.72
C ASP A 42 -6.18 -2.20 -12.61
N ALA A 43 -6.73 -2.03 -11.41
CA ALA A 43 -6.57 -2.93 -10.26
C ALA A 43 -7.75 -2.75 -9.29
N ASP A 44 -7.97 -3.69 -8.39
CA ASP A 44 -9.08 -3.60 -7.43
C ASP A 44 -8.86 -2.52 -6.37
N LEU A 45 -7.63 -2.41 -5.85
CA LEU A 45 -7.27 -1.52 -4.75
C LEU A 45 -6.07 -0.63 -5.10
N LEU A 46 -6.12 0.61 -4.61
CA LEU A 46 -5.02 1.58 -4.63
C LEU A 46 -4.75 2.09 -3.21
N TRP A 47 -3.49 2.03 -2.82
CA TRP A 47 -2.99 2.52 -1.54
C TRP A 47 -1.98 3.63 -1.75
N LEU A 48 -2.07 4.67 -0.93
CA LEU A 48 -1.16 5.82 -0.96
C LEU A 48 -0.28 5.79 0.28
N PHE A 49 1.02 5.64 0.08
CA PHE A 49 2.02 5.62 1.12
C PHE A 49 2.85 6.90 1.06
N TRP A 50 2.76 7.72 2.10
CA TRP A 50 3.57 8.91 2.27
C TRP A 50 4.79 8.57 3.11
N THR A 51 5.93 8.45 2.43
CA THR A 51 7.21 8.03 3.01
C THR A 51 8.24 9.14 2.89
N ARG A 52 9.16 9.24 3.85
CA ARG A 52 10.25 10.22 3.81
C ARG A 52 11.33 9.79 2.80
N ASP A 53 11.68 8.50 2.82
CA ASP A 53 12.89 7.99 2.14
C ASP A 53 12.57 6.97 1.04
N GLY A 54 11.29 6.70 0.74
CA GLY A 54 10.91 5.75 -0.30
C GLY A 54 10.95 4.30 0.10
N ASN A 55 11.10 4.03 1.39
CA ASN A 55 11.45 2.72 1.89
C ASN A 55 10.24 1.78 2.05
N ILE A 56 9.37 1.73 1.05
CA ILE A 56 8.26 0.76 0.96
C ILE A 56 8.74 -0.66 0.71
N GLY A 57 10.02 -0.82 0.39
CA GLY A 57 10.69 -2.12 0.52
C GLY A 57 10.49 -2.75 1.90
N LEU A 58 10.28 -1.95 2.97
CA LEU A 58 9.98 -2.45 4.31
C LEU A 58 8.48 -2.77 4.50
N SER A 59 7.55 -2.03 3.89
CA SER A 59 6.12 -2.34 3.99
C SER A 59 5.73 -3.57 3.17
N GLY A 60 6.34 -3.81 2.01
CA GLY A 60 6.11 -5.03 1.21
C GLY A 60 6.72 -6.30 1.84
N ARG A 61 7.90 -6.20 2.47
CA ARG A 61 8.59 -7.33 3.12
C ARG A 61 7.86 -7.84 4.36
N ASP A 62 7.17 -6.98 5.09
CA ASP A 62 6.41 -7.39 6.28
C ASP A 62 4.94 -7.70 5.95
N PHE A 63 4.36 -7.00 4.97
CA PHE A 63 2.96 -7.14 4.63
C PHE A 63 2.64 -8.40 3.83
N LEU A 64 3.40 -8.71 2.77
CA LEU A 64 3.07 -9.83 1.89
C LEU A 64 3.21 -11.20 2.57
N PRO A 65 4.25 -11.44 3.40
CA PRO A 65 4.30 -12.67 4.20
C PRO A 65 3.14 -12.76 5.19
N TRP A 66 2.81 -11.66 5.88
CA TRP A 66 1.64 -11.63 6.77
C TRP A 66 0.35 -11.94 6.03
N ALA A 67 0.16 -11.37 4.83
CA ALA A 67 -1.03 -11.61 4.01
C ALA A 67 -1.13 -13.10 3.62
N ALA A 68 -0.01 -13.71 3.22
CA ALA A 68 0.05 -15.14 2.90
C ALA A 68 -0.22 -16.02 4.13
N GLU A 69 0.37 -15.71 5.29
CA GLU A 69 0.15 -16.44 6.56
C GLU A 69 -1.29 -16.33 7.08
N ASN A 70 -2.04 -15.31 6.65
CA ASN A 70 -3.40 -15.04 7.11
C ASN A 70 -4.46 -15.32 6.03
N ASP A 71 -4.09 -16.02 4.96
CA ASP A 71 -4.97 -16.36 3.83
C ASP A 71 -5.72 -15.13 3.28
N ILE A 72 -5.03 -14.00 3.18
CA ILE A 72 -5.57 -12.77 2.61
C ILE A 72 -5.34 -12.82 1.09
N PRO A 73 -6.41 -12.88 0.27
CA PRO A 73 -6.28 -12.95 -1.18
C PRO A 73 -6.00 -11.55 -1.75
N ILE A 74 -4.77 -11.07 -1.56
CA ILE A 74 -4.28 -9.79 -2.06
C ILE A 74 -3.01 -10.01 -2.90
N GLU A 75 -3.01 -9.50 -4.12
CA GLU A 75 -1.91 -9.68 -5.07
C GLU A 75 -1.36 -8.32 -5.53
N PRO A 76 -0.05 -8.03 -5.37
CA PRO A 76 0.55 -6.81 -5.90
C PRO A 76 0.44 -6.74 -7.42
N VAL A 77 -0.03 -5.61 -7.95
CA VAL A 77 -0.10 -5.35 -9.41
C VAL A 77 1.04 -4.46 -9.85
N SER A 78 1.15 -3.27 -9.24
CA SER A 78 2.17 -2.30 -9.59
C SER A 78 2.44 -1.35 -8.44
N TRP A 79 3.56 -0.62 -8.54
CA TRP A 79 3.83 0.52 -7.70
C TRP A 79 4.43 1.65 -8.52
N GLU A 80 4.12 2.88 -8.13
CA GLU A 80 4.55 4.09 -8.81
C GLU A 80 4.99 5.12 -7.75
N ILE A 81 6.01 5.91 -8.07
CA ILE A 81 6.45 7.02 -7.22
C ILE A 81 5.84 8.31 -7.75
N GLY A 82 5.04 8.97 -6.91
CA GLY A 82 4.60 10.34 -7.12
C GLY A 82 5.74 11.30 -6.77
N ILE A 83 6.16 12.08 -7.76
CA ILE A 83 7.11 13.18 -7.60
C ILE A 83 6.38 14.50 -7.33
N THR A 84 7.04 15.41 -6.62
CA THR A 84 6.52 16.75 -6.35
C THR A 84 6.53 17.61 -7.63
N GLU A 85 5.72 18.68 -7.67
CA GLU A 85 5.75 19.64 -8.79
C GLU A 85 7.15 20.19 -9.03
N LYS A 86 7.90 20.49 -7.97
CA LYS A 86 9.30 20.94 -8.06
C LYS A 86 10.22 19.89 -8.69
N GLU A 87 10.02 18.61 -8.39
CA GLU A 87 10.79 17.53 -9.02
C GLU A 87 10.37 17.29 -10.48
N PHE A 88 9.12 17.58 -10.83
CA PHE A 88 8.59 17.42 -12.18
C PHE A 88 8.98 18.58 -13.10
N TRP A 89 8.88 19.83 -12.62
CA TRP A 89 9.07 21.05 -13.40
C TRP A 89 10.45 21.69 -13.27
N GLY A 90 11.24 21.32 -12.26
CA GLY A 90 12.54 21.94 -11.92
C GLY A 90 12.43 23.12 -10.96
#